data_AF-A0A6J4X8W1-F1
#
_entry.id   AF-A0A6J4X8W1-F1
#
_cell.length_a   1.000
_cell.length_b   1.000
_cell.length_c   1.000
_cell.angle_alpha   90.00
_cell.angle_beta   90.00
_cell.angle_gamma   90.00
#
_symmetry.space_group_name_H-M   'P 1'
#
loop_
_entity.id
_entity.type
_entity.pdbx_description
1 polymer ?
#
loop_
_entity_poly.entity_id
_entity_poly.type
_entity_poly.pdbx_seq_one_letter_code
_entity_poly.pdbx_strand_id
1 'polypeptide(L)'
;GKSYFGLCPFHDDTNPSLSVNPNKNLWQCFGCGAGGDVIRFVELIDKVTFPEAVNKLEAESPKLKVRPKTTDNKQHTTDLSVKERKLLGRVVSYYQHTFTQDSRGINYLTNGRGITDNQSLKDFAVGYVNGTLLEILPEDPDVIKALKRIGILNPKGHEIFYNCVVFPLYNNRGSIVNLYGRNIEDDNGVSHLYLPG
;
A
#
# COMPACT_ATOMS: atom_id res chain seq x y z
N GLY A 1 27.67 11.23 -11.98
CA GLY A 1 26.47 10.36 -12.13
C GLY A 1 25.31 10.95 -11.36
N LYS A 2 24.07 10.49 -11.58
CA LYS A 2 22.86 10.95 -10.86
C LYS A 2 22.77 10.43 -9.41
N SER A 3 23.63 9.49 -9.05
CA SER A 3 23.73 8.88 -7.72
C SER A 3 25.14 9.02 -7.16
N TYR A 4 25.24 9.11 -5.84
CA TYR A 4 26.47 9.08 -5.07
C TYR A 4 26.77 7.65 -4.61
N PHE A 5 28.05 7.27 -4.58
CA PHE A 5 28.49 5.95 -4.15
C PHE A 5 29.49 6.04 -3.01
N GLY A 6 29.45 5.08 -2.07
CA GLY A 6 30.33 5.02 -0.92
C GLY A 6 30.36 3.65 -0.25
N LEU A 7 31.15 3.53 0.81
CA LEU A 7 31.16 2.33 1.66
C LEU A 7 29.89 2.30 2.51
N CYS A 8 29.35 1.11 2.71
CA CYS A 8 28.19 0.92 3.56
C CYS A 8 28.58 0.96 5.05
N PRO A 9 27.91 1.76 5.89
CA PRO A 9 28.18 1.81 7.32
C PRO A 9 27.53 0.65 8.11
N PHE A 10 26.71 -0.19 7.44
CA PHE A 10 25.88 -1.21 8.09
C PHE A 10 26.48 -2.62 8.03
N HIS A 11 27.61 -2.80 7.33
CA HIS A 11 28.39 -4.03 7.33
C HIS A 11 29.86 -3.69 7.10
N ASP A 12 30.75 -4.67 7.28
CA ASP A 12 32.16 -4.53 6.96
C ASP A 12 32.35 -4.49 5.44
N ASP A 13 32.39 -3.28 4.90
CA ASP A 13 32.38 -3.03 3.46
C ASP A 13 33.76 -2.55 2.98
N THR A 14 34.32 -3.28 2.03
CA THR A 14 35.63 -2.98 1.42
C THR A 14 35.50 -2.41 0.02
N ASN A 15 34.32 -2.50 -0.61
CA ASN A 15 34.07 -2.05 -1.99
C ASN A 15 32.83 -1.17 -2.01
N PRO A 16 32.86 0.08 -2.54
CA PRO A 16 31.72 0.99 -2.51
C PRO A 16 30.40 0.37 -2.95
N SER A 17 29.57 -0.05 -1.99
CA SER A 17 28.33 -0.78 -2.23
C SER A 17 27.08 0.06 -1.93
N LEU A 18 27.24 1.17 -1.20
CA LEU A 18 26.17 2.11 -0.89
C LEU A 18 25.94 3.05 -2.08
N SER A 19 24.71 3.12 -2.57
CA SER A 19 24.25 4.05 -3.59
C SER A 19 23.17 4.97 -3.01
N VAL A 20 23.35 6.28 -3.13
CA VAL A 20 22.38 7.30 -2.71
C VAL A 20 21.88 8.05 -3.94
N ASN A 21 20.56 8.13 -4.11
CA ASN A 21 19.91 8.89 -5.18
C ASN A 21 19.07 10.03 -4.58
N PRO A 22 19.60 11.28 -4.58
CA PRO A 22 18.88 12.42 -4.01
C PRO A 22 17.58 12.74 -4.74
N ASN A 23 17.53 12.53 -6.06
CA ASN A 23 16.31 12.80 -6.83
C ASN A 23 15.16 11.87 -6.44
N LYS A 24 15.47 10.66 -6.00
CA LYS A 24 14.48 9.68 -5.53
C LYS A 24 14.30 9.71 -4.01
N ASN A 25 15.12 10.46 -3.27
CA ASN A 25 15.22 10.40 -1.81
C ASN A 25 15.39 8.97 -1.27
N LEU A 26 16.16 8.15 -1.98
CA LEU A 26 16.39 6.74 -1.64
C LEU A 26 17.87 6.40 -1.60
N TRP A 27 18.22 5.47 -0.72
CA TRP A 27 19.52 4.82 -0.67
C TRP A 27 19.36 3.31 -0.67
N GLN A 28 20.37 2.61 -1.16
CA GLN A 28 20.46 1.16 -1.13
C GLN A 28 21.92 0.73 -1.08
N CYS A 29 22.22 -0.25 -0.23
CA CYS A 29 23.46 -0.99 -0.24
C CYS A 29 23.27 -2.28 -1.04
N PHE A 30 24.04 -2.43 -2.11
CA PHE A 30 24.01 -3.63 -2.95
C PHE A 30 24.79 -4.82 -2.34
N GLY A 31 25.57 -4.60 -1.29
CA GLY A 31 26.29 -5.65 -0.56
C GLY A 31 25.41 -6.38 0.46
N CYS A 32 24.85 -5.64 1.42
CA CYS A 32 24.03 -6.21 2.50
C CYS A 32 22.50 -6.13 2.27
N GLY A 33 22.06 -5.45 1.21
CA GLY A 33 20.63 -5.29 0.89
C GLY A 33 19.89 -4.23 1.72
N ALA A 34 20.54 -3.60 2.70
CA ALA A 34 19.94 -2.51 3.46
C ALA A 34 19.60 -1.33 2.54
N GLY A 35 18.47 -0.67 2.78
CA GLY A 35 18.01 0.46 1.96
C GLY A 35 16.78 1.12 2.57
N GLY A 36 16.42 2.27 2.01
CA GLY A 36 15.25 3.04 2.44
C GLY A 36 15.38 4.52 2.13
N ASP A 37 14.67 5.33 2.89
CA ASP A 37 14.76 6.80 2.87
C ASP A 37 15.79 7.31 3.89
N VAL A 38 15.91 8.64 3.98
CA VAL A 38 16.81 9.32 4.91
C VAL A 38 16.48 9.01 6.38
N ILE A 39 15.21 8.82 6.73
CA ILE A 39 14.81 8.51 8.11
C ILE A 39 15.29 7.11 8.46
N ARG A 40 15.06 6.14 7.57
CA ARG A 40 15.54 4.77 7.73
C ARG A 40 17.07 4.70 7.85
N PHE A 41 17.79 5.55 7.14
CA PHE A 41 19.24 5.66 7.29
C PHE A 41 19.63 6.05 8.73
N VAL A 42 18.98 7.08 9.28
CA VAL A 42 19.22 7.56 10.65
C VAL A 42 18.82 6.51 11.69
N GLU A 43 17.67 5.85 11.53
CA GLU A 43 17.25 4.75 12.41
C GLU A 43 18.35 3.67 12.53
N LEU A 44 18.93 3.29 11.39
CA LEU A 44 19.93 2.21 11.34
C LEU A 44 21.30 2.65 11.87
N ILE A 45 21.76 3.84 11.51
CA ILE A 45 23.11 4.29 11.89
C ILE A 45 23.18 4.68 13.37
N ASP A 46 22.14 5.34 13.86
CA ASP A 46 22.08 5.82 15.25
C ASP A 46 21.37 4.82 16.18
N LYS A 47 20.81 3.74 15.63
CA LYS A 47 20.05 2.71 16.37
C LYS A 47 18.92 3.31 17.19
N VAL A 48 18.19 4.22 16.57
CA VAL A 48 17.05 4.91 17.18
C VAL A 48 15.75 4.50 16.50
N THR A 49 14.64 4.72 17.21
CA THR A 49 13.30 4.51 16.67
C THR A 49 12.94 5.58 15.64
N PHE A 50 11.94 5.30 14.78
CA PHE A 50 11.43 6.27 13.80
C PHE A 50 11.16 7.67 14.39
N PRO A 51 10.42 7.83 15.52
CA PRO A 51 10.16 9.16 16.07
C PRO A 51 11.43 9.89 16.51
N GLU A 52 12.39 9.16 17.07
CA GLU A 52 13.69 9.72 17.48
C GLU A 52 14.52 10.14 16.26
N ALA A 53 14.52 9.34 15.19
CA ALA A 53 15.18 9.68 13.92
C ALA A 53 14.57 10.94 13.28
N VAL A 54 13.24 11.05 13.28
CA VAL A 54 12.53 12.26 12.81
C VAL A 54 12.93 13.47 13.65
N ASN A 55 12.87 13.38 14.98
CA ASN A 55 13.23 14.48 15.87
C ASN A 55 14.68 14.97 15.66
N LYS A 56 15.62 14.05 15.43
CA LYS A 56 17.00 14.38 15.09
C LYS A 56 17.11 15.15 13.77
N LEU A 57 16.48 14.64 12.73
CA LEU A 57 16.48 15.29 11.41
C LEU A 57 15.80 16.67 11.43
N GLU A 58 14.73 16.84 12.21
CA GLU A 58 14.08 18.14 12.40
C GLU A 58 14.98 19.14 13.14
N ALA A 59 15.74 18.69 14.14
CA ALA A 59 16.68 19.52 14.88
C ALA A 59 17.84 20.02 13.99
N GLU A 60 18.32 19.18 13.07
CA GLU A 60 19.39 19.52 12.12
C GLU A 60 18.90 20.39 10.96
N SER A 61 17.60 20.37 10.66
CA SER A 61 17.00 21.13 9.56
C SER A 61 15.65 21.76 9.96
N PRO A 62 15.65 22.92 10.66
CA PRO A 62 14.45 23.55 11.21
C PRO A 62 13.38 23.96 10.18
N LYS A 63 13.72 23.94 8.89
CA LYS A 63 12.79 24.19 7.76
C LYS A 63 11.94 22.97 7.41
N LEU A 64 12.31 21.78 7.89
CA LEU A 64 11.58 20.53 7.76
C LEU A 64 10.72 20.30 9.01
N LYS A 65 9.86 21.26 9.39
CA LYS A 65 8.80 20.96 10.38
C LYS A 65 7.82 20.00 9.73
N VAL A 66 8.15 18.73 9.74
CA VAL A 66 7.27 17.65 9.34
C VAL A 66 6.31 17.53 10.50
N ARG A 67 5.14 18.16 10.40
CA ARG A 67 4.05 17.79 11.30
C ARG A 67 3.97 16.28 11.24
N PRO A 68 4.18 15.54 12.33
CA PRO A 68 4.00 14.11 12.30
C PRO A 68 2.55 13.92 11.90
N LYS A 69 2.32 13.55 10.63
CA LYS A 69 1.24 12.61 10.37
C LYS A 69 1.70 11.42 11.15
N THR A 70 1.11 11.27 12.33
CA THR A 70 1.08 10.03 13.08
C THR A 70 0.74 8.94 12.07
N THR A 71 1.77 8.37 11.44
CA THR A 71 1.71 6.99 10.99
C THR A 71 1.84 6.25 12.30
N ASP A 72 0.72 6.24 13.03
CA ASP A 72 0.47 5.25 14.05
C ASP A 72 0.86 3.95 13.36
N ASN A 73 1.95 3.35 13.82
CA ASN A 73 2.26 1.95 13.57
C ASN A 73 1.25 1.06 14.32
N LYS A 74 0.00 1.52 14.45
CA LYS A 74 -1.14 0.64 14.46
C LYS A 74 -1.05 -0.06 13.13
N GLN A 75 -1.09 -1.38 13.15
CA GLN A 75 -1.58 -2.12 12.01
C GLN A 75 -2.73 -1.31 11.40
N HIS A 76 -2.78 -1.18 10.08
CA HIS A 76 -3.88 -0.55 9.34
C HIS A 76 -5.19 -1.36 9.52
N THR A 77 -5.49 -1.80 10.75
CA THR A 77 -6.74 -2.33 11.22
C THR A 77 -7.68 -1.15 11.31
N THR A 78 -8.41 -0.97 10.22
CA THR A 78 -9.72 -0.35 10.31
C THR A 78 -10.46 -1.01 11.49
N ASP A 79 -10.90 -0.23 12.48
CA ASP A 79 -11.71 -0.74 13.59
C ASP A 79 -13.13 -1.05 13.08
N LEU A 80 -13.20 -2.04 12.18
CA LEU A 80 -14.44 -2.47 11.56
C LEU A 80 -15.23 -3.27 12.57
N SER A 81 -16.49 -2.89 12.76
CA SER A 81 -17.45 -3.75 13.43
C SER A 81 -17.57 -5.11 12.72
N VAL A 82 -18.07 -6.12 13.42
CA VAL A 82 -18.31 -7.46 12.83
C VAL A 82 -19.20 -7.38 11.58
N LYS A 83 -20.19 -6.48 11.57
CA LYS A 83 -21.08 -6.26 10.43
C LYS A 83 -20.33 -5.69 9.22
N GLU A 84 -19.48 -4.69 9.43
CA GLU A 84 -18.68 -4.09 8.36
C GLU A 84 -17.65 -5.05 7.80
N ARG A 85 -17.03 -5.86 8.66
CA ARG A 85 -16.06 -6.85 8.22
C ARG A 85 -16.71 -7.92 7.33
N LYS A 86 -17.94 -8.33 7.66
CA LYS A 86 -18.76 -9.20 6.80
C LYS A 86 -19.13 -8.52 5.48
N LEU A 87 -19.51 -7.24 5.52
CA LEU A 87 -19.82 -6.46 4.33
C LEU A 87 -18.59 -6.34 3.41
N LEU A 88 -17.43 -6.01 3.97
CA LEU A 88 -16.16 -5.95 3.24
C LEU A 88 -15.81 -7.30 2.60
N GLY A 89 -16.03 -8.42 3.31
CA GLY A 89 -15.85 -9.76 2.73
C GLY A 89 -16.73 -10.04 1.52
N ARG A 90 -17.99 -9.55 1.52
CA ARG A 90 -18.88 -9.66 0.35
C ARG A 90 -18.39 -8.81 -0.82
N VAL A 91 -17.93 -7.58 -0.55
CA VAL A 91 -17.34 -6.70 -1.56
C VAL A 91 -16.10 -7.33 -2.18
N VAL A 92 -15.20 -7.89 -1.37
CA VAL A 92 -14.01 -8.61 -1.87
C VAL A 92 -14.41 -9.81 -2.73
N SER A 93 -15.39 -10.60 -2.30
CA SER A 93 -15.91 -11.74 -3.08
C SER A 93 -16.44 -11.28 -4.45
N TYR A 94 -17.12 -10.14 -4.49
CA TYR A 94 -17.58 -9.54 -5.74
C TYR A 94 -16.42 -9.08 -6.62
N TYR A 95 -15.40 -8.44 -6.07
CA TYR A 95 -14.21 -8.04 -6.82
C TYR A 95 -13.41 -9.22 -7.37
N GLN A 96 -13.38 -10.35 -6.66
CA GLN A 96 -12.81 -11.59 -7.20
C GLN A 96 -13.62 -12.09 -8.39
N HIS A 97 -14.96 -12.01 -8.32
CA HIS A 97 -15.80 -12.39 -9.45
C HIS A 97 -15.53 -11.51 -10.67
N THR A 98 -15.52 -10.17 -10.52
CA THR A 98 -15.23 -9.25 -11.62
C THR A 98 -13.82 -9.41 -12.18
N PHE A 99 -12.82 -9.82 -11.37
CA PHE A 99 -11.48 -10.19 -11.86
C PHE A 99 -11.51 -11.33 -12.88
N THR A 100 -12.43 -12.28 -12.74
CA THR A 100 -12.59 -13.38 -13.71
C THR A 100 -13.39 -12.99 -14.96
N GLN A 101 -14.23 -11.95 -14.87
CA GLN A 101 -15.09 -11.50 -15.97
C GLN A 101 -14.42 -10.42 -16.82
N ASP A 102 -13.53 -9.63 -16.24
CA ASP A 102 -12.84 -8.53 -16.90
C ASP A 102 -11.36 -8.82 -17.06
N SER A 103 -10.96 -9.02 -18.33
CA SER A 103 -9.59 -9.40 -18.66
C SER A 103 -8.54 -8.32 -18.33
N ARG A 104 -8.93 -7.07 -18.09
CA ARG A 104 -7.99 -5.96 -17.82
C ARG A 104 -7.11 -6.24 -16.59
N GLY A 105 -7.72 -6.67 -15.50
CA GLY A 105 -7.01 -6.96 -14.25
C GLY A 105 -6.02 -8.13 -14.39
N ILE A 106 -6.46 -9.24 -14.99
CA ILE A 106 -5.60 -10.42 -15.18
C ILE A 106 -4.50 -10.17 -16.21
N ASN A 107 -4.78 -9.45 -17.30
CA ASN A 107 -3.78 -9.08 -18.31
C ASN A 107 -2.71 -8.16 -17.72
N TYR A 108 -3.10 -7.24 -16.83
CA TYR A 108 -2.14 -6.39 -16.11
C TYR A 108 -1.16 -7.22 -15.27
N LEU A 109 -1.67 -8.18 -14.50
CA LEU A 109 -0.83 -9.02 -13.63
C LEU A 109 0.06 -9.98 -14.43
N THR A 110 -0.52 -10.67 -15.41
CA THR A 110 0.18 -11.70 -16.19
C THR A 110 1.16 -11.08 -17.17
N ASN A 111 0.68 -10.25 -18.10
CA ASN A 111 1.48 -9.70 -19.18
C ASN A 111 2.31 -8.48 -18.72
N GLY A 112 1.77 -7.67 -17.81
CA GLY A 112 2.44 -6.46 -17.34
C GLY A 112 3.38 -6.68 -16.15
N ARG A 113 3.09 -7.64 -15.27
CA ARG A 113 3.84 -7.87 -14.02
C ARG A 113 4.47 -9.25 -13.88
N GLY A 114 4.22 -10.19 -14.80
CA GLY A 114 4.77 -11.54 -14.76
C GLY A 114 4.16 -12.44 -13.68
N ILE A 115 3.03 -12.05 -13.08
CA ILE A 115 2.33 -12.83 -12.05
C ILE A 115 1.32 -13.73 -12.76
N THR A 116 1.71 -14.98 -12.98
CA THR A 116 0.98 -15.92 -13.86
C THR A 116 0.38 -17.13 -13.16
N ASP A 117 0.70 -17.36 -11.88
CA ASP A 117 0.17 -18.50 -11.14
C ASP A 117 -1.27 -18.26 -10.69
N ASN A 118 -2.22 -18.93 -11.34
CA ASN A 118 -3.65 -18.84 -11.03
C ASN A 118 -3.98 -19.31 -9.61
N GLN A 119 -3.23 -20.27 -9.06
CA GLN A 119 -3.49 -20.76 -7.71
C GLN A 119 -3.17 -19.68 -6.68
N SER A 120 -2.02 -19.00 -6.82
CA SER A 120 -1.68 -17.83 -6.02
C SER A 120 -2.72 -16.71 -6.17
N LEU A 121 -3.16 -16.38 -7.39
CA LEU A 121 -4.20 -15.35 -7.57
C LEU A 121 -5.50 -15.68 -6.84
N LYS A 122 -5.86 -16.96 -6.76
CA LYS A 122 -7.01 -17.44 -6.01
C LYS A 122 -6.78 -17.40 -4.49
N ASP A 123 -5.63 -17.89 -4.03
CA ASP A 123 -5.30 -17.99 -2.60
C ASP A 123 -5.14 -16.63 -1.93
N PHE A 124 -4.62 -15.64 -2.67
CA PHE A 124 -4.54 -14.25 -2.22
C PHE A 124 -5.83 -13.46 -2.47
N ALA A 125 -6.89 -14.12 -2.92
CA ALA A 125 -8.20 -13.56 -3.17
C ALA A 125 -8.18 -12.29 -4.02
N VAL A 126 -7.41 -12.32 -5.11
CA VAL A 126 -7.21 -11.18 -6.00
C VAL A 126 -8.52 -10.77 -6.66
N GLY A 127 -8.80 -9.47 -6.67
CA GLY A 127 -9.98 -8.87 -7.30
C GLY A 127 -9.65 -7.78 -8.31
N TYR A 128 -10.64 -7.36 -9.10
CA TYR A 128 -10.54 -6.22 -10.01
C TYR A 128 -11.76 -5.31 -9.86
N VAL A 129 -11.53 -4.02 -9.70
CA VAL A 129 -12.60 -3.04 -9.48
C VAL A 129 -12.90 -2.32 -10.79
N ASN A 130 -14.01 -2.70 -11.42
CA ASN A 130 -14.42 -2.25 -12.75
C ASN A 130 -15.60 -1.26 -12.73
N GLY A 131 -16.10 -0.83 -11.57
CA GLY A 131 -17.21 0.14 -11.45
C GLY A 131 -18.58 -0.48 -11.18
N THR A 132 -18.76 -1.79 -11.41
CA THR A 132 -20.09 -2.42 -11.45
C THR A 132 -20.65 -2.77 -10.07
N LEU A 133 -19.90 -2.55 -8.98
CA LEU A 133 -20.41 -2.76 -7.63
C LEU A 133 -21.68 -1.94 -7.40
N LEU A 134 -21.69 -0.69 -7.87
CA LEU A 134 -22.82 0.23 -7.70
C LEU A 134 -24.12 -0.27 -8.32
N GLU A 135 -24.03 -1.11 -9.35
CA GLU A 135 -25.20 -1.68 -10.05
C GLU A 135 -25.86 -2.81 -9.27
N ILE A 136 -25.13 -3.44 -8.34
CA ILE A 136 -25.60 -4.57 -7.54
C ILE A 136 -25.85 -4.23 -6.07
N LEU A 137 -25.61 -2.98 -5.66
CA LEU A 137 -25.87 -2.56 -4.29
C LEU A 137 -27.37 -2.56 -4.01
N PRO A 138 -27.80 -3.01 -2.82
CA PRO A 138 -29.19 -2.87 -2.42
C PRO A 138 -29.55 -1.38 -2.30
N GLU A 139 -30.83 -1.05 -2.49
CA GLU A 139 -31.41 0.25 -2.18
C GLU A 139 -31.54 0.45 -0.65
N ASP A 140 -30.42 0.28 0.06
CA ASP A 140 -30.31 0.39 1.51
C ASP A 140 -29.31 1.52 1.87
N PRO A 141 -29.81 2.66 2.38
CA PRO A 141 -28.95 3.78 2.78
C PRO A 141 -27.89 3.42 3.83
N ASP A 142 -28.16 2.45 4.70
CA ASP A 142 -27.22 2.03 5.74
C ASP A 142 -26.04 1.25 5.14
N VAL A 143 -26.28 0.47 4.09
CA VAL A 143 -25.20 -0.20 3.34
C VAL A 143 -24.30 0.84 2.66
N ILE A 144 -24.88 1.82 1.98
CA ILE A 144 -24.12 2.90 1.33
C ILE A 144 -23.29 3.67 2.36
N LYS A 145 -23.89 4.01 3.50
CA LYS A 145 -23.20 4.69 4.60
C LYS A 145 -22.05 3.84 5.15
N ALA A 146 -22.26 2.54 5.33
CA ALA A 146 -21.22 1.62 5.78
C ALA A 146 -20.07 1.53 4.76
N LEU A 147 -20.36 1.40 3.47
CA LEU A 147 -19.33 1.35 2.42
C LEU A 147 -18.51 2.65 2.32
N LYS A 148 -19.14 3.81 2.54
CA LYS A 148 -18.44 5.10 2.66
C LYS A 148 -17.55 5.15 3.89
N ARG A 149 -18.02 4.65 5.05
CA ARG A 149 -17.23 4.60 6.28
C ARG A 149 -16.04 3.65 6.19
N ILE A 150 -16.23 2.49 5.56
CA ILE A 150 -15.15 1.51 5.31
C ILE A 150 -14.10 2.12 4.35
N GLY A 151 -14.53 2.99 3.42
CA GLY A 151 -13.66 3.57 2.39
C GLY A 151 -13.66 2.80 1.07
N ILE A 152 -14.68 1.97 0.83
CA ILE A 152 -14.92 1.39 -0.50
C ILE A 152 -15.48 2.46 -1.44
N LEU A 153 -16.39 3.28 -0.93
CA LEU A 153 -16.97 4.41 -1.65
C LEU A 153 -16.44 5.74 -1.12
N ASN A 154 -16.22 6.70 -2.01
CA ASN A 154 -15.90 8.07 -1.64
C ASN A 154 -17.17 8.83 -1.17
N PRO A 155 -17.06 10.07 -0.66
CA PRO A 155 -18.23 10.85 -0.23
C PRO A 155 -19.28 11.06 -1.33
N LYS A 156 -18.86 11.13 -2.60
CA LYS A 156 -19.74 11.23 -3.78
C LYS A 156 -20.41 9.91 -4.16
N GLY A 157 -20.01 8.79 -3.57
CA GLY A 157 -20.57 7.46 -3.84
C GLY A 157 -19.87 6.68 -4.95
N HIS A 158 -18.71 7.12 -5.44
CA HIS A 158 -17.94 6.36 -6.42
C HIS A 158 -16.95 5.42 -5.74
N GLU A 159 -16.62 4.30 -6.40
CA GLU A 159 -15.62 3.35 -5.93
C GLU A 159 -14.23 3.99 -5.89
N ILE A 160 -13.57 3.94 -4.73
CA ILE A 160 -12.21 4.52 -4.55
C ILE A 160 -11.18 3.74 -5.35
N PHE A 161 -11.35 2.43 -5.43
CA PHE A 161 -10.42 1.51 -6.08
C PHE A 161 -10.69 1.32 -7.58
N TYR A 162 -11.50 2.17 -8.21
CA TYR A 162 -11.81 2.04 -9.64
C TYR A 162 -10.53 1.88 -10.49
N ASN A 163 -10.54 0.95 -11.44
CA ASN A 163 -9.39 0.52 -12.25
C ASN A 163 -8.22 -0.06 -11.44
N CYS A 164 -8.45 -0.59 -10.24
CA CYS A 164 -7.42 -1.28 -9.47
C CYS A 164 -7.57 -2.81 -9.50
N VAL A 165 -6.44 -3.50 -9.55
CA VAL A 165 -6.33 -4.85 -8.99
C VAL A 165 -6.23 -4.71 -7.47
N VAL A 166 -7.03 -5.48 -6.74
CA VAL A 166 -7.10 -5.40 -5.28
C VAL A 166 -6.72 -6.70 -4.59
N PHE A 167 -6.13 -6.58 -3.41
CA PHE A 167 -5.68 -7.68 -2.56
C PHE A 167 -6.18 -7.44 -1.12
N PRO A 168 -7.05 -8.30 -0.58
CA PRO A 168 -7.46 -8.21 0.81
C PRO A 168 -6.25 -8.46 1.74
N LEU A 169 -6.13 -7.65 2.79
CA LEU A 169 -5.12 -7.82 3.82
C LEU A 169 -5.76 -8.46 5.05
N TYR A 170 -5.19 -9.57 5.49
CA TYR A 170 -5.71 -10.37 6.60
C TYR A 170 -4.87 -10.17 7.87
N ASN A 171 -5.52 -10.26 9.03
CA ASN A 171 -4.81 -10.42 10.29
C ASN A 171 -4.47 -11.90 10.55
N ASN A 172 -3.75 -12.16 11.66
CA ASN A 172 -3.35 -13.52 12.07
C ASN A 172 -4.52 -14.45 12.39
N ARG A 173 -5.75 -13.94 12.47
CA ARG A 173 -6.98 -14.72 12.66
C ARG A 173 -7.74 -14.94 11.35
N GLY A 174 -7.15 -14.59 10.21
CA GLY A 174 -7.75 -14.73 8.88
C GLY A 174 -8.89 -13.75 8.60
N SER A 175 -9.07 -12.71 9.42
CA SER A 175 -10.08 -11.68 9.17
C SER A 175 -9.51 -10.57 8.28
N ILE A 176 -10.28 -10.10 7.31
CA ILE A 176 -9.91 -8.95 6.47
C ILE A 176 -9.86 -7.70 7.35
N VAL A 177 -8.75 -6.98 7.32
CA VAL A 177 -8.49 -5.75 8.09
C VAL A 177 -8.20 -4.54 7.22
N ASN A 178 -7.83 -4.75 5.96
CA ASN A 178 -7.64 -3.69 4.98
C ASN A 178 -7.78 -4.24 3.55
N LEU A 179 -7.72 -3.37 2.54
CA LEU A 179 -7.70 -3.71 1.13
C LEU A 179 -6.61 -2.88 0.46
N TYR A 180 -5.62 -3.55 -0.12
CA TYR A 180 -4.62 -2.91 -0.97
C TYR A 180 -5.14 -2.87 -2.42
N GLY A 181 -4.92 -1.77 -3.12
CA GLY A 181 -5.24 -1.61 -4.53
C GLY A 181 -4.07 -1.09 -5.33
N ARG A 182 -3.81 -1.69 -6.48
CA ARG A 182 -2.87 -1.22 -7.49
C ARG A 182 -3.65 -0.76 -8.72
N ASN A 183 -3.60 0.54 -9.03
CA ASN A 183 -4.18 1.06 -10.26
C ASN A 183 -3.42 0.49 -11.47
N ILE A 184 -4.17 0.03 -12.47
CA ILE A 184 -3.62 -0.57 -13.70
C ILE A 184 -3.28 0.48 -14.77
N GLU A 185 -3.87 1.68 -14.68
CA GLU A 185 -3.57 2.82 -15.53
C GLU A 185 -2.46 3.65 -14.89
N ASP A 186 -1.38 3.89 -15.62
CA ASP A 186 -0.16 4.53 -15.12
C ASP A 186 -0.21 6.08 -15.23
N ASP A 187 -1.41 6.68 -15.24
CA ASP A 187 -1.58 8.10 -15.54
C ASP A 187 -1.67 8.96 -14.25
N ASN A 188 -0.54 9.60 -13.92
CA ASN A 188 -0.45 10.87 -13.19
C ASN A 188 -1.03 11.00 -11.74
N GLY A 189 -0.65 10.13 -10.80
CA GLY A 189 -0.55 10.61 -9.41
C GLY A 189 -0.51 9.59 -8.28
N VAL A 190 -1.36 8.54 -8.29
CA VAL A 190 -1.43 7.58 -7.18
C VAL A 190 -1.67 6.16 -7.72
N SER A 191 -0.61 5.36 -7.79
CA SER A 191 -0.72 3.97 -8.28
C SER A 191 -1.12 2.97 -7.19
N HIS A 192 -1.05 3.35 -5.92
CA HIS A 192 -1.25 2.46 -4.77
C HIS A 192 -2.27 3.05 -3.80
N LEU A 193 -3.28 2.26 -3.44
CA LEU A 193 -4.38 2.65 -2.57
C LEU A 193 -4.51 1.68 -1.41
N TYR A 194 -4.97 2.18 -0.27
CA TYR A 194 -5.34 1.40 0.91
C TYR A 194 -6.66 1.94 1.46
N LEU A 195 -7.40 1.12 2.20
CA LEU A 195 -8.54 1.63 2.97
C LEU A 195 -8.04 2.62 4.03
N PRO A 196 -8.80 3.71 4.28
CA PRO A 196 -8.45 4.68 5.31
C PRO A 196 -8.32 3.97 6.66
N GLY A 197 -7.24 4.26 7.40
CA GLY A 197 -6.99 3.77 8.76
C GLY A 197 -7.58 4.68 9.83
#